data_AF-A0A2N0WY54-F1
#
_entry.id   AF-A0A2N0WY54-F1
#
_cell.length_a   1.000
_cell.length_b   1.000
_cell.length_c   1.000
_cell.angle_alpha   90.00
_cell.angle_beta   90.00
_cell.angle_gamma   90.00
#
_symmetry.space_group_name_H-M   'P 1'
#
loop_
_entity.id
_entity.type
_entity.pdbx_description
1 polymer ?
#
loop_
_entity_poly.entity_id
_entity_poly.type
_entity_poly.pdbx_seq_one_letter_code
_entity_poly.pdbx_strand_id
1 'polypeptide(L)'
;MPNPLYGLKLDKLLTDISDCYGWETLAEVLNIERFQFHTGLKSTMKFLRNHEWAKEKVENCYLYMYKNYPWPDDKQLLIPPRDRSSLGTPLSVLPAEINAQTSALIDHASSIRNSHKKDKLFTDEPAYDPTNPWNS
;
A
#
# COMPACT_ATOMS: atom_id res chain seq x y z
N MET A 1 10.62 16.15 -5.47
CA MET A 1 11.35 14.88 -5.27
C MET A 1 10.56 13.77 -5.92
N PRO A 2 11.19 12.87 -6.71
CA PRO A 2 10.51 11.72 -7.28
C PRO A 2 10.03 10.77 -6.18
N ASN A 3 9.00 9.96 -6.46
CA ASN A 3 8.48 8.98 -5.51
C ASN A 3 9.60 7.99 -5.09
N PRO A 4 9.90 7.82 -3.79
CA PRO A 4 10.97 6.93 -3.30
C PRO A 4 10.77 5.45 -3.66
N LEU A 5 9.55 5.07 -4.03
CA LEU A 5 9.25 3.71 -4.47
C LEU A 5 9.63 3.46 -5.93
N TYR A 6 9.90 4.51 -6.72
CA TYR A 6 10.25 4.38 -8.12
C TYR A 6 11.59 3.63 -8.27
N GLY A 7 11.57 2.49 -8.98
CA GLY A 7 12.73 1.61 -9.11
C GLY A 7 13.09 0.80 -7.86
N LEU A 8 12.44 1.04 -6.72
CA LEU A 8 12.66 0.26 -5.50
C LEU A 8 11.98 -1.10 -5.60
N LYS A 9 12.80 -2.15 -5.50
CA LYS A 9 12.34 -3.53 -5.54
C LYS A 9 11.65 -3.91 -4.22
N LEU A 10 10.63 -4.78 -4.33
CA LEU A 10 9.84 -5.22 -3.19
C LEU A 10 10.65 -6.03 -2.17
N ASP A 11 11.66 -6.80 -2.61
CA ASP A 11 12.56 -7.52 -1.70
C ASP A 11 13.32 -6.55 -0.80
N LYS A 12 13.93 -5.51 -1.37
CA LYS A 12 14.69 -4.53 -0.61
C LYS A 12 13.80 -3.76 0.37
N LEU A 13 12.63 -3.33 -0.10
CA LEU A 13 11.64 -2.67 0.74
C LEU A 13 11.25 -3.53 1.95
N LEU A 14 10.92 -4.81 1.71
CA LEU A 14 10.52 -5.74 2.77
C LEU A 14 11.65 -5.97 3.77
N THR A 15 12.87 -6.18 3.30
CA THR A 15 14.04 -6.33 4.17
C THR A 15 14.24 -5.11 5.04
N ASP A 16 14.17 -3.90 4.47
CA ASP A 16 14.36 -2.66 5.23
C ASP A 16 13.34 -2.51 6.38
N ILE A 17 12.06 -2.79 6.13
CA ILE A 17 11.02 -2.68 7.18
C ILE A 17 11.06 -3.84 8.17
N SER A 18 11.38 -5.06 7.71
CA SER A 18 11.45 -6.22 8.60
C SER A 18 12.63 -6.15 9.54
N ASP A 19 13.77 -5.62 9.06
CA ASP A 19 14.97 -5.45 9.88
C ASP A 19 14.79 -4.32 10.90
N CYS A 20 13.99 -3.30 10.55
CA CYS A 20 13.69 -2.18 11.45
C CYS A 20 12.64 -2.52 12.51
N TYR A 21 11.57 -3.22 12.13
CA TYR A 21 10.37 -3.37 12.97
C TYR A 21 10.06 -4.81 13.37
N GLY A 22 10.60 -5.81 12.67
CA GLY A 22 10.25 -7.21 12.88
C GLY A 22 8.93 -7.63 12.23
N TRP A 23 8.81 -8.92 11.96
CA TRP A 23 7.63 -9.49 11.26
C TRP A 23 6.36 -9.50 12.11
N GLU A 24 6.49 -9.72 13.41
CA GLU A 24 5.36 -9.76 14.34
C GLU A 24 4.66 -8.41 14.42
N THR A 25 5.42 -7.33 14.61
CA THR A 25 4.90 -5.97 14.64
C THR A 25 4.30 -5.56 13.28
N LEU A 26 4.93 -5.93 12.17
CA LEU A 26 4.37 -5.67 10.85
C LEU A 26 3.05 -6.42 10.63
N ALA A 27 2.88 -7.62 11.18
CA ALA A 27 1.64 -8.37 11.09
C ALA A 27 0.49 -7.66 11.81
N GLU A 28 0.75 -7.13 13.00
CA GLU A 28 -0.22 -6.37 13.81
C GLU A 28 -0.61 -5.06 13.11
N VAL A 29 0.36 -4.25 12.72
CA VAL A 29 0.13 -2.90 12.17
C VAL A 29 -0.53 -2.91 10.81
N LEU A 30 -0.16 -3.87 9.97
CA LEU A 30 -0.73 -3.98 8.62
C LEU A 30 -2.00 -4.83 8.61
N ASN A 31 -2.29 -5.52 9.71
CA ASN A 31 -3.33 -6.54 9.80
C ASN A 31 -3.20 -7.56 8.64
N ILE A 32 -1.98 -8.09 8.47
CA ILE A 32 -1.65 -9.11 7.46
C ILE A 32 -1.23 -10.37 8.21
N GLU A 33 -2.18 -11.28 8.43
CA GLU A 33 -1.97 -12.55 9.16
C GLU A 33 -0.80 -13.37 8.60
N ARG A 34 -0.59 -13.32 7.29
CA ARG A 34 0.49 -14.07 6.64
C ARG A 34 1.89 -13.68 7.14
N PHE A 35 2.07 -12.51 7.75
CA PHE A 35 3.33 -12.10 8.34
C PHE A 35 3.60 -12.78 9.69
N GLN A 36 2.56 -13.17 10.44
CA GLN A 36 2.70 -13.98 11.66
C GLN A 36 3.30 -15.36 11.36
N PHE A 37 2.93 -15.94 10.22
CA PHE A 37 3.42 -17.25 9.76
C PHE A 37 4.49 -17.11 8.67
N HIS A 38 5.29 -16.04 8.70
CA HIS A 38 6.37 -15.85 7.74
C HIS A 38 7.35 -17.05 7.80
N THR A 39 7.48 -17.75 6.68
CA THR A 39 8.46 -18.85 6.50
C THR A 39 9.66 -18.47 5.62
N GLY A 40 9.63 -17.28 5.01
CA GLY A 40 10.74 -16.77 4.20
C GLY A 40 10.33 -15.70 3.18
N LEU A 41 11.29 -14.84 2.83
CA LEU A 41 11.06 -13.65 1.98
C LEU A 41 10.43 -13.99 0.62
N LYS A 42 10.86 -15.07 -0.05
CA LYS A 42 10.34 -15.45 -1.38
C LYS A 42 8.84 -15.79 -1.33
N SER A 43 8.37 -16.45 -0.27
CA SER A 43 6.97 -16.84 -0.12
C SER A 43 6.09 -15.62 0.20
N THR A 44 6.60 -14.70 1.02
CA THR A 44 5.98 -13.40 1.30
C THR A 44 5.86 -12.56 0.04
N MET A 45 6.93 -12.43 -0.75
CA MET A 45 6.89 -11.70 -2.01
C MET A 45 5.89 -12.29 -3.01
N LYS A 46 5.77 -13.63 -3.08
CA LYS A 46 4.78 -14.29 -3.93
C LYS A 46 3.36 -13.93 -3.47
N PHE A 47 3.10 -13.92 -2.17
CA PHE A 47 1.81 -13.50 -1.62
C PHE A 47 1.48 -12.05 -1.99
N LEU A 48 2.40 -11.11 -1.77
CA LEU A 48 2.18 -9.69 -2.06
C LEU A 48 2.01 -9.42 -3.56
N ARG A 49 2.67 -10.18 -4.44
CA ARG A 49 2.42 -10.11 -5.89
C ARG A 49 0.99 -10.50 -6.27
N ASN A 50 0.40 -11.45 -5.54
CA ASN A 50 -0.95 -11.94 -5.80
C ASN A 50 -2.04 -11.13 -5.08
N HIS A 51 -1.68 -10.35 -4.06
CA HIS A 51 -2.61 -9.59 -3.22
C HIS A 51 -2.21 -8.11 -3.21
N GLU A 52 -2.71 -7.38 -4.21
CA GLU A 52 -2.35 -5.98 -4.41
C GLU A 52 -2.63 -5.10 -3.19
N TRP A 53 -3.79 -5.25 -2.54
CA TRP A 53 -4.13 -4.51 -1.33
C TRP A 53 -3.07 -4.68 -0.22
N ALA A 54 -2.50 -5.87 -0.08
CA ALA A 54 -1.49 -6.18 0.92
C ALA A 54 -0.14 -5.55 0.54
N LYS A 55 0.25 -5.62 -0.75
CA LYS A 55 1.44 -4.95 -1.27
C LYS A 55 1.39 -3.45 -1.02
N GLU A 56 0.25 -2.83 -1.24
CA GLU A 56 0.09 -1.39 -1.08
C GLU A 56 0.10 -0.96 0.40
N LYS A 57 -0.47 -1.78 1.31
CA LYS A 57 -0.32 -1.57 2.76
C LYS A 57 1.15 -1.55 3.18
N VAL A 58 1.93 -2.52 2.69
CA VAL A 58 3.38 -2.60 2.92
C VAL A 58 4.12 -1.37 2.35
N GLU A 59 3.75 -0.92 1.15
CA GLU A 59 4.34 0.28 0.54
C GLU A 59 3.98 1.57 1.30
N ASN A 60 2.75 1.70 1.82
CA ASN A 60 2.35 2.81 2.68
C ASN A 60 3.16 2.82 3.99
N CYS A 61 3.34 1.65 4.63
CA CYS A 61 4.20 1.53 5.80
C CYS A 61 5.63 1.99 5.50
N TYR A 62 6.20 1.58 4.37
CA TYR A 62 7.54 2.01 3.98
C TYR A 62 7.65 3.54 3.84
N LEU A 63 6.68 4.17 3.17
CA LEU A 63 6.72 5.61 2.94
C LEU A 63 6.55 6.42 4.23
N TYR A 64 5.51 6.11 5.02
CA TYR A 64 5.11 7.00 6.10
C TYR A 64 5.70 6.60 7.45
N MET A 65 6.05 5.33 7.63
CA MET A 65 6.67 4.86 8.87
C MET A 65 8.18 4.81 8.70
N TYR A 66 8.67 4.00 7.76
CA TYR A 66 10.11 3.78 7.62
C TYR A 66 10.85 5.00 7.06
N LYS A 67 10.30 5.64 6.02
CA LYS A 67 10.86 6.87 5.43
C LYS A 67 10.31 8.16 6.03
N ASN A 68 9.35 8.05 6.95
CA ASN A 68 8.81 9.16 7.73
C ASN A 68 8.32 10.34 6.87
N TYR A 69 7.68 10.07 5.74
CA TYR A 69 7.03 11.11 4.94
C TYR A 69 5.74 11.59 5.62
N PRO A 70 5.29 12.84 5.37
CA PRO A 70 4.00 13.32 5.84
C PRO A 70 2.87 12.49 5.25
N TRP A 71 1.83 12.29 6.05
CA TRP A 71 0.62 11.61 5.60
C TRP A 71 -0.07 12.42 4.48
N PRO A 72 -0.46 11.80 3.37
CA PRO A 72 -1.02 12.49 2.23
C PRO A 72 -2.51 12.81 2.44
N ASP A 73 -3.06 13.68 1.58
CA ASP A 73 -4.50 13.93 1.57
C ASP A 73 -5.31 12.74 1.02
N ASP A 74 -6.62 12.75 1.25
CA ASP A 74 -7.51 11.67 0.82
C ASP A 74 -7.52 11.47 -0.71
N LYS A 75 -7.31 12.55 -1.48
CA LYS A 75 -7.26 12.47 -2.96
C LYS A 75 -6.04 11.69 -3.43
N GLN A 76 -4.90 11.88 -2.78
CA GLN A 76 -3.67 11.13 -3.01
C GLN A 76 -3.75 9.71 -2.43
N LEU A 77 -4.52 9.51 -1.35
CA LEU A 77 -4.79 8.17 -0.83
C LEU A 77 -5.58 7.30 -1.79
N LEU A 78 -6.40 7.87 -2.68
CA LEU A 78 -7.09 7.13 -3.75
C LEU A 78 -6.13 6.55 -4.80
N ILE A 79 -4.92 7.10 -4.91
CA ILE A 79 -3.90 6.70 -5.88
C ILE A 79 -3.00 5.61 -5.25
N PRO A 80 -2.62 4.55 -6.00
CA PRO A 80 -1.66 3.56 -5.52
C PRO A 80 -0.34 4.21 -5.04
N PRO A 81 0.31 3.68 -3.99
CA PRO A 81 1.50 4.30 -3.40
C PRO A 81 2.62 4.60 -4.40
N ARG A 82 2.82 3.73 -5.40
CA ARG A 82 3.83 3.90 -6.46
C ARG A 82 3.52 4.99 -7.48
N ASP A 83 2.25 5.36 -7.64
CA ASP A 83 1.78 6.28 -8.67
C ASP A 83 1.58 7.71 -8.14
N ARG A 84 1.79 7.93 -6.83
CA ARG A 84 1.69 9.25 -6.20
C ARG A 84 2.81 10.17 -6.67
N SER A 85 2.46 11.39 -7.07
CA SER A 85 3.37 12.34 -7.71
C SER A 85 4.15 13.25 -6.74
N SER A 86 3.62 13.52 -5.55
CA SER A 86 4.30 14.40 -4.57
C SER A 86 4.05 13.96 -3.13
N LEU A 87 5.05 13.32 -2.52
CA LEU A 87 5.00 12.90 -1.11
C LEU A 87 5.59 13.93 -0.14
N GLY A 88 6.09 15.07 -0.64
CA GLY A 88 6.75 16.09 0.16
C GLY A 88 8.18 15.72 0.56
N THR A 89 8.61 16.15 1.75
CA THR A 89 9.93 15.91 2.33
C THR A 89 9.77 15.03 3.58
N PRO A 90 10.68 14.08 3.85
CA PRO A 90 10.68 13.34 5.11
C PRO A 90 10.67 14.28 6.32
N LEU A 91 9.81 13.98 7.29
CA LEU A 91 9.70 14.71 8.56
C LEU A 91 10.89 14.43 9.48
N SER A 92 11.52 13.26 9.33
CA SER A 92 12.69 12.84 10.09
C SER A 92 13.57 11.92 9.25
N VAL A 93 14.85 11.84 9.61
CA VAL A 93 15.81 10.88 9.06
C VAL A 93 15.70 9.49 9.69
N LEU A 94 15.02 9.39 10.84
CA LEU A 94 14.80 8.13 11.54
C LEU A 94 13.40 7.57 11.23
N PRO A 95 13.26 6.23 11.16
CA PRO A 95 11.95 5.58 11.09
C PRO A 95 11.04 6.02 12.24
N ALA A 96 9.76 6.19 11.94
CA ALA A 96 8.76 6.50 12.96
C ALA A 96 8.55 5.29 13.90
N GLU A 97 8.24 5.58 15.16
CA GLU A 97 7.80 4.55 16.10
C GLU A 97 6.43 4.02 15.71
N ILE A 98 6.26 2.71 15.86
CA ILE A 98 4.99 2.06 15.58
C ILE A 98 4.06 2.26 16.77
N ASN A 99 2.90 2.86 16.54
CA ASN A 99 1.84 2.97 17.54
C ASN A 99 0.45 2.73 16.94
N ALA A 100 -0.57 2.65 17.79
CA ALA A 100 -1.95 2.36 17.40
C ALA A 100 -2.51 3.36 16.37
N GLN A 101 -2.07 4.62 16.38
CA GLN A 101 -2.52 5.63 15.43
C GLN A 101 -2.01 5.31 14.02
N THR A 102 -0.78 4.81 13.91
CA THR A 102 -0.18 4.47 12.62
C THR A 102 -0.90 3.31 11.92
N SER A 103 -1.30 2.29 12.68
CA SER A 103 -2.12 1.17 12.17
C SER A 103 -3.44 1.68 11.60
N ALA A 104 -4.14 2.53 12.35
CA ALA A 104 -5.41 3.10 11.92
C ALA A 104 -5.30 3.95 10.64
N LEU A 105 -4.21 4.71 10.49
CA LEU A 105 -3.95 5.49 9.28
C LEU A 105 -3.77 4.58 8.05
N ILE A 106 -2.97 3.51 8.16
CA ILE A 106 -2.73 2.57 7.05
C ILE A 106 -4.02 1.84 6.66
N ASP A 107 -4.82 1.43 7.65
CA ASP A 107 -6.12 0.80 7.40
C ASP A 107 -7.12 1.76 6.76
N HIS A 108 -7.15 3.02 7.18
CA HIS A 108 -7.95 4.07 6.54
C HIS A 108 -7.60 4.24 5.05
N ALA A 109 -6.30 4.33 4.72
CA ALA A 109 -5.84 4.39 3.34
C ALA A 109 -6.22 3.16 2.49
N SER A 110 -6.19 1.98 3.10
CA SER A 110 -6.62 0.75 2.42
C SER A 110 -8.14 0.72 2.21
N SER A 111 -8.91 1.19 3.20
CA SER A 111 -10.38 1.21 3.15
C SER A 111 -10.90 2.18 2.08
N ILE A 112 -10.37 3.41 2.05
CA ILE A 112 -10.77 4.44 1.06
C ILE A 112 -10.66 3.89 -0.38
N ARG A 113 -9.55 3.22 -0.70
CA ARG A 113 -9.32 2.69 -2.06
C ARG A 113 -10.18 1.49 -2.40
N ASN A 114 -10.40 0.59 -1.44
CA ASN A 114 -11.29 -0.55 -1.67
C ASN A 114 -12.73 -0.10 -1.94
N SER A 115 -13.21 0.90 -1.21
CA SER A 115 -14.51 1.53 -1.46
C SER A 115 -14.57 2.18 -2.83
N HIS A 116 -13.57 3.00 -3.19
CA HIS A 116 -13.52 3.63 -4.50
C HIS A 116 -13.43 2.64 -5.67
N LYS A 117 -12.69 1.54 -5.51
CA LYS A 117 -12.62 0.46 -6.51
C LYS A 117 -14.00 -0.19 -6.71
N LYS A 118 -14.77 -0.35 -5.64
CA LYS A 118 -16.14 -0.86 -5.71
C LYS A 118 -17.08 0.11 -6.43
N ASP A 119 -16.98 1.40 -6.15
CA ASP A 119 -17.79 2.42 -6.82
C ASP A 119 -17.47 2.51 -8.32
N LYS A 120 -16.19 2.49 -8.69
CA LYS A 120 -15.75 2.52 -10.09
C LYS A 120 -16.22 1.30 -10.88
N LEU A 121 -16.18 0.10 -10.27
CA LEU A 121 -16.68 -1.13 -10.90
C LEU A 121 -18.18 -1.08 -11.19
N PHE A 122 -18.95 -0.30 -10.42
CA PHE A 122 -20.39 -0.12 -10.60
C PHE A 122 -20.75 0.93 -11.67
N THR A 123 -19.85 1.86 -11.99
CA THR A 123 -20.13 2.97 -12.92
C THR A 123 -19.58 2.78 -14.34
N ASP A 124 -18.66 1.83 -14.54
CA ASP A 124 -17.98 1.62 -15.83
C ASP A 124 -18.65 0.57 -16.74
N GLU A 125 -19.85 0.05 -16.41
CA GLU A 125 -20.63 -0.74 -17.38
C GLU A 125 -21.17 0.21 -18.47
N PRO A 126 -20.73 0.11 -19.74
CA PRO A 126 -21.30 0.92 -20.81
C PRO A 126 -22.78 0.56 -20.91
N ALA A 127 -23.65 1.58 -20.95
CA ALA A 127 -25.06 1.36 -21.23
C ALA A 127 -25.18 0.49 -22.49
N TYR A 128 -25.95 -0.60 -22.40
CA TYR A 128 -26.18 -1.51 -23.53
C TYR A 128 -26.59 -0.70 -24.76
N ASP A 129 -25.70 -0.65 -25.75
CA ASP A 129 -25.94 0.00 -27.03
C ASP A 129 -26.21 -1.10 -28.08
N PRO A 130 -27.48 -1.27 -28.50
CA PRO A 130 -27.85 -2.31 -29.46
C PRO A 130 -27.25 -2.11 -30.87
N THR A 131 -26.51 -1.02 -31.10
CA THR A 131 -25.90 -0.69 -32.39
C THR A 131 -24.38 -0.90 -32.44
N ASN A 132 -23.74 -1.29 -31.33
CA ASN A 132 -22.29 -1.54 -31.31
C ASN A 132 -21.96 -2.99 -31.74
N PRO A 133 -21.33 -3.21 -32.92
CA PRO A 133 -21.11 -4.55 -33.46
C PRO A 133 -20.04 -5.38 -32.72
N TRP A 134 -19.35 -4.82 -31.72
CA TRP A 134 -18.26 -5.48 -31.00
C TRP A 134 -18.57 -5.83 -29.54
N ASN A 135 -19.80 -5.59 -29.07
CA ASN A 135 -20.23 -5.98 -27.72
C ASN A 135 -21.35 -7.03 -27.80
N SER A 136 -20.99 -8.25 -28.21
CA SER A 136 -21.84 -9.45 -28.18
C SER A 136 -21.37 -10.42 -27.11
#